data_AF-A0A9J6PQ33-F1
#
_entry.id   AF-A0A9J6PQ33-F1
#
_cell.length_a   1.000
_cell.length_b   1.000
_cell.length_c   1.000
_cell.angle_alpha   90.00
_cell.angle_beta   90.00
_cell.angle_gamma   90.00
#
_symmetry.space_group_name_H-M   'P 1'
#
loop_
_entity.id
_entity.type
_entity.pdbx_description
1 polymer ?
#
loop_
_entity_poly.entity_id
_entity_poly.type
_entity_poly.pdbx_seq_one_letter_code
_entity_poly.pdbx_strand_id
1 'polypeptide(L)'
;MRTHTRGAGRAITDYFNSPAWHAPREAELLAAVMTELMQSGKPATSKAIIATVISKLEHEVDEAMLQGYRNVLAQLMDEKAE
;
A
#
# COMPACT_ATOMS: atom_id res chain seq x y z
N MET A 1 -11.12 27.60 28.49
CA MET A 1 -10.27 26.83 27.54
C MET A 1 -11.03 26.76 26.22
N ARG A 2 -10.64 27.54 25.21
CA ARG A 2 -11.31 27.55 23.89
C ARG A 2 -10.75 26.37 23.08
N THR A 3 -11.58 25.39 22.78
CA THR A 3 -11.24 24.31 21.85
C THR A 3 -11.14 24.91 20.45
N HIS A 4 -9.90 25.11 19.97
CA HIS A 4 -9.66 25.37 18.57
C HIS A 4 -10.07 24.12 17.79
N THR A 5 -11.29 24.11 17.26
CA THR A 5 -11.68 23.19 16.18
C THR A 5 -10.66 23.42 15.07
N ARG A 6 -9.73 22.47 14.89
CA ARG A 6 -8.76 22.46 13.79
C ARG A 6 -9.61 22.49 12.52
N GLY A 7 -9.73 23.69 11.91
CA GLY A 7 -10.71 23.91 10.84
C GLY A 7 -10.51 22.88 9.74
N ALA A 8 -11.60 22.45 9.09
CA ALA A 8 -11.57 21.42 8.05
C ALA A 8 -10.48 21.71 7.00
N GLY A 9 -10.28 22.98 6.62
CA GLY A 9 -9.20 23.40 5.72
C GLY A 9 -7.80 23.05 6.25
N ARG A 10 -7.52 23.24 7.54
CA ARG A 10 -6.23 22.88 8.14
C ARG A 10 -6.05 21.36 8.21
N ALA A 11 -7.11 20.60 8.53
CA ALA A 11 -7.05 19.14 8.51
C ALA A 11 -6.81 18.57 7.10
N ILE A 12 -7.43 19.17 6.07
CA ILE A 12 -7.21 18.84 4.66
C ILE A 12 -5.77 19.14 4.26
N THR A 13 -5.28 20.36 4.54
CA THR A 13 -3.90 20.75 4.25
C THR A 13 -2.89 19.88 5.00
N ASP A 14 -3.16 19.54 6.25
CA ASP A 14 -2.28 18.67 7.05
C ASP A 14 -2.27 17.24 6.48
N TYR A 15 -3.39 16.73 5.97
CA TYR A 15 -3.47 15.43 5.31
C TYR A 15 -2.67 15.40 3.99
N PHE A 16 -2.83 16.41 3.12
CA PHE A 16 -2.10 16.49 1.84
C PHE A 16 -0.60 16.76 2.01
N ASN A 17 -0.18 17.39 3.10
CA ASN A 17 1.24 17.54 3.46
C ASN A 17 1.77 16.39 4.33
N SER A 18 0.93 15.41 4.66
CA SER A 18 1.36 14.28 5.48
C SER A 18 2.04 13.21 4.62
N PRO A 19 2.92 12.39 5.22
CA PRO A 19 3.49 11.22 4.56
C PRO A 19 2.44 10.25 4.00
N ALA A 20 1.21 10.26 4.53
CA ALA A 20 0.12 9.41 4.03
C ALA A 20 -0.37 9.78 2.63
N TRP A 21 -0.24 11.05 2.21
CA TRP A 21 -0.55 11.46 0.84
C TRP A 21 0.56 11.10 -0.15
N HIS A 22 1.81 11.06 0.33
CA HIS A 22 2.98 10.67 -0.46
C HIS A 22 3.29 9.17 -0.41
N ALA A 23 2.49 8.39 0.31
CA ALA A 23 2.62 6.95 0.34
C ALA A 23 2.38 6.38 -1.07
N PRO A 24 3.09 5.31 -1.46
CA PRO A 24 2.81 4.62 -2.71
C PRO A 24 1.34 4.21 -2.71
N ARG A 25 0.59 4.58 -3.76
CA ARG A 25 -0.80 4.17 -3.89
C ARG A 25 -0.81 2.65 -4.00
N GLU A 26 -1.62 1.96 -3.21
CA GLU A 26 -1.64 0.49 -3.13
C GLU A 26 -1.82 -0.16 -4.52
N ALA A 27 -2.62 0.48 -5.38
CA ALA A 27 -2.80 0.06 -6.77
C ALA A 27 -1.50 0.08 -7.60
N GLU A 28 -0.61 1.05 -7.36
CA GLU A 28 0.69 1.14 -8.04
C GLU A 28 1.64 0.04 -7.58
N LEU A 29 1.65 -0.26 -6.27
CA LEU A 29 2.43 -1.37 -5.72
C LEU A 29 1.94 -2.72 -6.25
N LEU A 30 0.62 -2.92 -6.30
CA LEU A 30 0.03 -4.12 -6.88
C LEU A 30 0.40 -4.25 -8.37
N ALA A 31 0.27 -3.17 -9.14
CA ALA A 31 0.65 -3.15 -10.55
C ALA A 31 2.14 -3.47 -10.75
N ALA A 32 3.01 -2.97 -9.89
CA ALA A 32 4.44 -3.28 -9.91
C ALA A 32 4.69 -4.77 -9.67
N VAL A 33 4.03 -5.38 -8.66
CA VAL A 33 4.13 -6.81 -8.37
C VAL A 33 3.63 -7.67 -9.53
N MET A 34 2.49 -7.30 -10.14
CA MET A 34 1.96 -8.01 -11.30
C MET A 34 2.91 -7.91 -12.50
N THR A 35 3.50 -6.72 -12.71
CA THR A 35 4.47 -6.49 -13.77
C THR A 35 5.73 -7.34 -13.58
N GLU A 36 6.25 -7.43 -12.36
CA GLU A 36 7.41 -8.27 -12.02
C GLU A 36 7.13 -9.76 -12.29
N LEU A 37 5.94 -10.25 -11.93
CA LEU A 37 5.52 -11.60 -12.24
C LEU A 37 5.47 -11.85 -13.75
N MET A 38 4.85 -10.94 -14.49
CA MET A 38 4.76 -11.05 -15.96
C MET A 38 6.15 -11.02 -16.61
N GLN A 39 7.04 -10.13 -16.18
CA GLN A 39 8.41 -10.03 -16.70
C GLN A 39 9.24 -11.29 -16.39
N SER A 40 8.99 -11.95 -15.26
CA SER A 40 9.62 -13.22 -14.90
C SER A 40 8.94 -14.44 -15.54
N GLY A 41 7.96 -14.24 -16.43
CA GLY A 41 7.20 -15.32 -17.08
C GLY A 41 6.30 -16.09 -16.12
N LYS A 42 6.07 -15.57 -14.91
CA LYS A 42 5.20 -16.17 -13.92
C LYS A 42 3.76 -15.67 -14.11
N PRO A 43 2.76 -16.56 -14.07
CA PRO A 43 1.37 -16.14 -14.11
C PRO A 43 1.02 -15.34 -12.85
N ALA A 44 0.34 -14.21 -13.01
CA ALA A 44 -0.13 -13.33 -11.94
C ALA A 44 -1.35 -13.92 -11.19
N THR A 45 -1.23 -15.17 -10.72
CA THR A 45 -2.23 -15.82 -9.88
C THR A 45 -2.23 -15.20 -8.49
N SER A 46 -3.35 -15.26 -7.76
CA SER A 46 -3.43 -14.73 -6.39
C SER A 46 -2.35 -15.31 -5.47
N LYS A 47 -2.03 -16.60 -5.61
CA LYS A 47 -0.93 -17.24 -4.85
C LYS A 47 0.42 -16.61 -5.17
N ALA A 48 0.73 -16.40 -6.45
CA ALA A 48 2.00 -15.82 -6.87
C ALA A 48 2.12 -14.34 -6.45
N ILE A 49 1.02 -13.58 -6.55
CA ILE A 49 0.96 -12.19 -6.09
C ILE A 49 1.22 -12.12 -4.57
N ILE A 50 0.46 -12.88 -3.77
CA ILE A 50 0.61 -12.90 -2.30
C ILE A 50 2.04 -13.29 -1.91
N ALA A 51 2.60 -14.36 -2.50
CA ALA A 51 3.95 -14.80 -2.19
C ALA A 51 5.00 -13.71 -2.52
N THR A 52 4.81 -12.98 -3.61
CA THR A 52 5.71 -11.89 -4.00
C THR A 52 5.58 -10.71 -3.04
N VAL A 53 4.37 -10.32 -2.65
CA VAL A 53 4.13 -9.26 -1.65
C VAL A 53 4.77 -9.60 -0.31
N ILE A 54 4.62 -10.85 0.17
CA ILE A 54 5.30 -11.32 1.39
C ILE A 54 6.82 -11.21 1.25
N SER A 55 7.37 -11.65 0.12
CA SER A 55 8.80 -11.55 -0.13
C SER A 55 9.29 -10.08 -0.13
N LYS A 56 8.52 -9.14 -0.68
CA LYS A 56 8.83 -7.70 -0.59
C LYS A 56 8.81 -7.21 0.86
N LEU A 57 7.81 -7.61 1.65
CA LEU A 57 7.72 -7.24 3.07
C LEU A 57 8.93 -7.69 3.90
N GLU A 58 9.52 -8.84 3.59
CA GLU A 58 10.69 -9.37 4.31
C GLU A 58 12.00 -8.60 4.00
N HIS A 59 12.07 -7.93 2.85
CA HIS A 59 13.30 -7.30 2.35
C HIS A 59 13.22 -5.77 2.25
N GLU A 60 12.03 -5.19 2.33
CA GLU A 60 11.83 -3.74 2.29
C GLU A 60 12.32 -3.08 3.58
N VAL A 61 12.96 -1.92 3.44
CA VAL A 61 13.54 -1.15 4.55
C VAL A 61 12.87 0.22 4.68
N ASP A 62 12.28 0.73 3.59
CA ASP A 62 11.49 1.95 3.63
C ASP A 62 10.15 1.70 4.31
N GLU A 63 9.91 2.35 5.45
CA GLU A 63 8.70 2.12 6.26
C GLU A 63 7.40 2.52 5.52
N ALA A 64 7.45 3.50 4.61
CA ALA A 64 6.28 3.91 3.84
C ALA A 64 5.94 2.87 2.77
N MET A 65 6.95 2.35 2.06
CA MET A 65 6.79 1.21 1.14
C MET A 65 6.29 -0.04 1.86
N LEU A 66 6.86 -0.33 3.02
CA LEU A 66 6.51 -1.48 3.82
C LEU A 66 5.05 -1.38 4.31
N GLN A 67 4.62 -0.21 4.75
CA GLN A 67 3.21 0.02 5.07
C GLN A 67 2.30 -0.13 3.85
N GLY A 68 2.73 0.33 2.67
CA GLY A 68 2.00 0.12 1.41
C GLY A 68 1.83 -1.37 1.08
N TYR A 69 2.89 -2.17 1.19
CA TYR A 69 2.81 -3.62 0.98
C TYR A 69 1.94 -4.33 2.03
N ARG A 70 1.93 -3.87 3.29
CA ARG A 70 1.01 -4.38 4.33
C ARG A 70 -0.46 -4.13 3.93
N ASN A 71 -0.78 -2.93 3.44
CA ASN A 71 -2.12 -2.58 2.99
C ASN A 71 -2.55 -3.43 1.79
N VAL A 72 -1.65 -3.61 0.80
CA VAL A 72 -1.90 -4.49 -0.35
C VAL A 72 -2.17 -5.92 0.09
N LEU A 73 -1.37 -6.45 1.03
CA LEU A 73 -1.56 -7.81 1.53
C LEU A 73 -2.92 -7.96 2.24
N ALA A 74 -3.32 -6.98 3.06
CA ALA A 74 -4.63 -6.99 3.72
C ALA A 74 -5.78 -7.03 2.71
N GLN A 75 -5.75 -6.16 1.68
CA GLN A 75 -6.75 -6.16 0.62
C GLN A 75 -6.85 -7.50 -0.12
N LEU A 76 -5.71 -8.12 -0.44
CA LEU A 76 -5.67 -9.43 -1.10
C LEU A 76 -6.20 -10.57 -0.24
N MET A 77 -6.13 -10.44 1.09
CA MET A 77 -6.67 -11.42 2.03
C MET A 77 -8.19 -11.24 2.21
N ASP A 78 -8.66 -9.99 2.26
CA ASP A 78 -10.07 -9.66 2.40
C ASP A 78 -10.88 -10.05 1.15
N GLU A 79 -10.37 -9.81 -0.06
CA GLU A 79 -11.02 -10.20 -1.33
C GLU A 79 -11.18 -11.73 -1.47
N LYS A 80 -10.41 -12.53 -0.71
CA LYS A 80 -10.53 -14.00 -0.71
C LYS A 80 -11.52 -14.53 0.33
N ALA A 81 -12.04 -13.67 1.20
CA ALA A 81 -12.98 -14.05 2.24
C ALA A 81 -14.46 -13.95 1.80
N GLU A 82 -14.74 -13.29 0.67
CA GLU A 82 -16.04 -13.32 -0.05
C GLU A 82 -16.09 -14.44 -1.10
#